data_AF-A0A7S3XS21-F1
#
_entry.id   AF-A0A7S3XS21-F1
#
_cell.length_a   1.000
_cell.length_b   1.000
_cell.length_c   1.000
_cell.angle_alpha   90.00
_cell.angle_beta   90.00
_cell.angle_gamma   90.00
#
_symmetry.space_group_name_H-M   'P 1'
#
loop_
_entity.id
_entity.type
_entity.pdbx_description
1 polymer ?
#
loop_
_entity_poly.entity_id
_entity_poly.type
_entity_poly.pdbx_seq_one_letter_code
_entity_poly.pdbx_strand_id
1 'polypeptide(L)'
;GDNGGTGGGGGDAGDDPCYIFELGAGHGKFGFLVVRKLLEQQANSPELYGGLRFVYVMSDLAFANLQFWHEHPKLREYVRRGLMDFALFDCEHDREVTLFHSQRRITPGSLSSEVVVIGNYIFDSLRCDHFRIKDGRLEEGLITVVCPMKDAKKALKEGEALQDCEEAAAAGENGGGGGGGGGA
;
A
#
# COMPACT_ATOMS: atom_id res chain seq x y z
N GLY A 1 2.02 -18.68 43.28
CA GLY A 1 1.81 -17.31 43.78
C GLY A 1 2.40 -16.40 42.75
N ASP A 2 1.53 -15.73 42.01
CA ASP A 2 1.82 -14.88 40.87
C ASP A 2 2.71 -13.69 41.29
N ASN A 3 3.74 -13.40 40.49
CA ASN A 3 4.69 -12.32 40.73
C ASN A 3 4.35 -11.20 39.76
N GLY A 4 3.56 -10.23 40.24
CA GLY A 4 3.13 -9.07 39.47
C GLY A 4 4.33 -8.21 39.06
N GLY A 5 4.72 -8.32 37.79
CA GLY A 5 5.64 -7.39 37.14
C GLY A 5 4.87 -6.28 36.45
N THR A 6 4.67 -5.16 37.13
CA THR A 6 4.29 -3.89 36.51
C THR A 6 5.49 -3.35 35.74
N GLY A 7 5.56 -3.63 34.44
CA GLY A 7 6.48 -2.98 33.51
C GLY A 7 5.92 -1.63 33.09
N GLY A 8 6.35 -0.57 33.79
CA GLY A 8 6.13 0.80 33.36
C GLY A 8 6.92 1.13 32.09
N GLY A 9 6.27 1.82 31.17
CA GLY A 9 6.89 2.50 30.03
C GLY A 9 6.21 3.86 29.85
N GLY A 10 6.44 4.76 30.81
CA GLY A 10 6.09 6.16 30.66
C GLY A 10 6.96 6.78 29.56
N GLY A 11 6.36 7.13 28.44
CA GLY A 11 6.90 8.13 27.53
C GLY A 11 6.38 9.49 27.95
N ASP A 12 7.28 10.43 28.21
CA ASP A 12 6.93 11.83 28.52
C ASP A 12 5.97 12.39 27.47
N ALA A 13 4.92 13.08 27.93
CA ALA A 13 3.86 13.66 27.11
C ALA A 13 4.30 14.96 26.38
N GLY A 14 5.48 14.95 25.75
CA GLY A 14 6.01 16.11 25.02
C GLY A 14 7.15 15.86 24.05
N ASP A 15 7.43 14.62 23.63
CA ASP A 15 8.70 14.28 22.99
C ASP A 15 8.62 13.65 21.58
N ASP A 16 7.46 13.66 20.93
CA ASP A 16 7.35 13.16 19.56
C ASP A 16 8.08 14.07 18.54
N PRO A 17 8.74 13.51 17.52
CA PRO A 17 9.19 14.30 16.37
C PRO A 17 7.97 14.79 15.58
N CYS A 18 8.14 15.85 14.78
CA CYS A 18 7.15 16.23 13.78
C CYS A 18 7.08 15.15 12.69
N TYR A 19 5.92 14.50 12.55
CA TYR A 19 5.72 13.52 11.49
C TYR A 19 5.25 14.22 10.22
N ILE A 20 5.94 13.96 9.11
CA ILE A 20 5.63 14.50 7.79
C ILE A 20 5.17 13.34 6.91
N PHE A 21 3.87 13.16 6.71
CA PHE A 21 3.31 12.10 5.89
C PHE A 21 3.18 12.54 4.43
N GLU A 22 3.74 11.76 3.52
CA GLU A 22 3.47 11.85 2.09
C GLU A 22 2.46 10.76 1.69
N LEU A 23 1.28 11.16 1.25
CA LEU A 23 0.22 10.26 0.77
C LEU A 23 0.42 9.98 -0.72
N GLY A 24 0.57 8.71 -1.08
CA GLY A 24 0.82 8.31 -2.47
C GLY A 24 2.20 8.71 -2.96
N ALA A 25 3.25 8.36 -2.21
CA ALA A 25 4.62 8.77 -2.49
C ALA A 25 5.19 8.19 -3.80
N GLY A 26 4.55 7.17 -4.39
CA GLY A 26 4.93 6.58 -5.67
C GLY A 26 6.37 6.09 -5.67
N HIS A 27 7.20 6.61 -6.59
CA HIS A 27 8.60 6.21 -6.68
C HIS A 27 9.49 6.82 -5.58
N GLY A 28 8.98 7.72 -4.73
CA GLY A 28 9.69 8.24 -3.55
C GLY A 28 10.73 9.32 -3.80
N LYS A 29 10.89 9.77 -5.06
CA LYS A 29 11.86 10.82 -5.42
C LYS A 29 11.57 12.15 -4.70
N PHE A 30 10.30 12.51 -4.55
CA PHE A 30 9.91 13.76 -3.88
C PHE A 30 10.31 13.71 -2.40
N GLY A 31 9.87 12.71 -1.63
CA GLY A 31 10.27 12.53 -0.24
C GLY A 31 11.78 12.50 -0.02
N PHE A 32 12.53 11.82 -0.88
CA PHE A 32 14.00 11.85 -0.84
C PHE A 32 14.58 13.26 -0.96
N LEU A 33 14.07 14.08 -1.88
CA LEU A 33 14.55 15.46 -2.07
C LEU A 33 14.15 16.36 -0.90
N VAL A 34 12.95 16.18 -0.33
CA VAL A 34 12.49 16.95 0.83
C VAL A 34 13.39 16.68 2.03
N VAL A 35 13.64 15.42 2.38
CA VAL A 35 14.50 15.06 3.51
C VAL A 35 15.90 15.64 3.34
N ARG A 36 16.48 15.55 2.14
CA ARG A 36 17.79 16.16 1.86
C ARG A 36 17.76 17.68 2.04
N LYS A 37 16.71 18.36 1.58
CA LYS A 37 16.62 19.81 1.71
C LYS A 37 16.42 20.24 3.16
N LEU A 38 15.63 19.51 3.95
CA LEU A 38 15.47 19.79 5.38
C LEU A 38 16.81 19.68 6.10
N LEU A 39 17.57 18.61 5.86
CA LEU A 39 18.91 18.44 6.44
C LEU A 39 19.88 19.54 6.01
N GLU A 40 19.81 19.97 4.75
CA GLU A 40 20.61 21.08 4.24
C GLU A 40 20.27 22.41 4.98
N GLN A 41 18.99 22.68 5.24
CA GLN A 41 18.57 23.86 6.00
C GLN A 41 19.04 23.80 7.45
N GLN A 42 18.99 22.62 8.08
CA GLN A 42 19.53 22.43 9.43
C GLN A 42 21.04 22.69 9.49
N ALA A 43 21.79 22.30 8.46
CA ALA A 43 23.22 22.55 8.37
C ALA A 43 23.56 24.02 8.10
N ASN A 44 22.77 24.69 7.24
CA ASN A 44 23.04 26.06 6.81
C ASN A 44 22.54 27.13 7.80
N SER A 45 21.54 26.83 8.62
CA SER A 45 20.94 27.76 9.59
C SER A 45 20.56 27.04 10.89
N PRO A 46 21.56 26.53 11.64
CA PRO A 46 21.34 25.75 12.86
C PRO A 46 20.60 26.53 13.97
N GLU A 47 20.74 27.85 14.01
CA GLU A 47 20.02 28.72 14.96
C GLU A 47 18.51 28.74 14.73
N LEU A 48 18.05 28.49 13.50
CA LEU A 48 16.62 28.42 13.16
C LEU A 48 16.09 26.99 13.18
N TYR A 49 16.86 26.04 12.64
CA TYR A 49 16.36 24.69 12.34
C TYR A 49 17.08 23.57 13.11
N GLY A 50 18.14 23.87 13.88
CA GLY A 50 18.94 22.86 14.58
C GLY A 50 18.15 22.06 15.62
N GLY A 51 17.09 22.63 16.19
CA GLY A 51 16.18 21.95 17.11
C GLY A 51 15.05 21.16 16.45
N LEU A 52 14.90 21.24 15.12
CA LEU A 52 13.80 20.58 14.41
C LEU A 52 14.01 19.05 14.40
N ARG A 53 13.16 18.33 15.11
CA ARG A 53 13.07 16.87 15.05
C ARG A 53 11.93 16.48 14.13
N PHE A 54 12.21 15.68 13.11
CA PHE A 54 11.20 15.21 12.16
C PHE A 54 11.41 13.76 11.76
N VAL A 55 10.32 13.12 11.35
CA VAL A 55 10.33 11.82 10.66
C VAL A 55 9.49 11.98 9.40
N TYR A 56 10.10 11.76 8.24
CA TYR A 56 9.41 11.78 6.96
C TYR A 56 8.84 10.39 6.66
N VAL A 57 7.52 10.27 6.59
CA VAL A 57 6.83 9.00 6.33
C VAL A 57 6.37 8.98 4.88
N MET A 58 6.98 8.11 4.07
CA MET A 58 6.48 7.83 2.73
C MET A 58 5.41 6.75 2.82
N SER A 59 4.21 7.05 2.34
CA SER A 59 3.09 6.12 2.36
C SER A 59 2.48 5.91 0.98
N ASP A 60 2.02 4.69 0.72
CA ASP A 60 1.35 4.31 -0.53
C ASP A 60 0.49 3.06 -0.29
N LEU A 61 -0.50 2.83 -1.15
CA LEU A 61 -1.32 1.63 -1.14
C LEU A 61 -0.60 0.46 -1.84
N ALA A 62 0.28 0.74 -2.80
CA ALA A 62 0.99 -0.28 -3.55
C ALA A 62 2.17 -0.84 -2.76
N PHE A 63 2.07 -2.10 -2.33
CA PHE A 63 3.16 -2.79 -1.64
C PHE A 63 4.48 -2.82 -2.43
N ALA A 64 4.40 -2.82 -3.77
CA ALA A 64 5.58 -2.75 -4.63
C ALA A 64 6.42 -1.47 -4.42
N ASN A 65 5.77 -0.33 -4.15
CA ASN A 65 6.46 0.92 -3.85
C ASN A 65 7.18 0.81 -2.50
N LEU A 66 6.52 0.25 -1.49
CA LEU A 66 7.10 -0.01 -0.17
C LEU A 66 8.36 -0.88 -0.27
N GLN A 67 8.28 -1.99 -1.02
CA GLN A 67 9.41 -2.89 -1.25
C GLN A 67 10.56 -2.17 -1.98
N PHE A 68 10.24 -1.40 -3.03
CA PHE A 68 11.24 -0.62 -3.75
C PHE A 68 11.99 0.34 -2.83
N TRP A 69 11.29 1.09 -1.97
CA TRP A 69 11.94 2.01 -1.04
C TRP A 69 12.79 1.30 0.01
N HIS A 70 12.28 0.17 0.54
CA HIS A 70 12.99 -0.66 1.51
C HIS A 70 14.34 -1.15 0.98
N GLU A 71 14.35 -1.60 -0.27
CA GLU A 71 15.56 -2.10 -0.94
C GLU A 71 16.48 -0.98 -1.43
N HIS A 72 15.98 0.27 -1.55
CA HIS A 72 16.71 1.35 -2.20
C HIS A 72 17.92 1.83 -1.38
N PRO A 73 19.17 1.68 -1.87
CA PRO A 73 20.38 1.94 -1.07
C PRO A 73 20.50 3.38 -0.56
N LYS A 74 20.02 4.37 -1.33
CA LYS A 74 20.08 5.79 -0.95
C LYS A 74 19.10 6.17 0.16
N LEU A 75 18.09 5.34 0.46
CA LEU A 75 17.12 5.64 1.53
C LEU A 75 17.55 5.06 2.87
N ARG A 76 18.35 3.98 2.83
CA ARG A 76 18.80 3.22 4.01
C ARG A 76 19.46 4.09 5.07
N GLU A 77 20.21 5.12 4.68
CA GLU A 77 20.86 6.02 5.64
C GLU A 77 19.87 6.88 6.44
N TYR A 78 18.78 7.34 5.81
CA TYR A 78 17.77 8.18 6.46
C TYR A 78 16.90 7.33 7.39
N VAL A 79 16.54 6.12 6.94
CA VAL A 79 15.83 5.14 7.77
C VAL A 79 16.65 4.76 9.00
N ARG A 80 17.93 4.41 8.82
CA ARG A 80 18.82 4.05 9.95
C ARG A 80 18.99 5.19 10.96
N ARG A 81 18.92 6.45 10.50
CA ARG A 81 19.01 7.64 11.35
C ARG A 81 17.68 8.04 11.99
N GLY A 82 16.58 7.33 11.68
CA GLY A 82 15.24 7.66 12.16
C GLY A 82 14.66 8.93 11.54
N LEU A 83 15.17 9.38 10.38
CA LEU A 83 14.68 10.57 9.67
C LEU A 83 13.59 10.23 8.66
N MET A 84 13.45 8.96 8.31
CA MET A 84 12.51 8.47 7.32
C MET A 84 11.94 7.12 7.76
N ASP A 85 10.64 6.92 7.55
CA ASP A 85 9.97 5.64 7.74
C ASP A 85 8.97 5.43 6.58
N PHE A 86 8.42 4.23 6.46
CA PHE A 86 7.48 3.86 5.40
C PHE A 86 6.17 3.36 5.99
N ALA A 87 5.09 3.46 5.23
CA ALA A 87 3.81 2.86 5.60
C ALA A 87 3.06 2.35 4.37
N LEU A 88 2.46 1.17 4.50
CA LEU A 88 1.39 0.75 3.61
C LEU A 88 0.11 1.39 4.13
N PHE A 89 -0.53 2.24 3.34
CA PHE A 89 -1.67 3.03 3.80
C PHE A 89 -2.72 3.22 2.71
N ASP A 90 -3.94 2.80 3.01
CA ASP A 90 -5.12 3.02 2.19
C ASP A 90 -5.85 4.30 2.64
N CYS A 91 -5.71 5.36 1.85
CA CYS A 91 -6.35 6.65 2.14
C CYS A 91 -7.89 6.59 2.18
N GLU A 92 -8.51 5.56 1.61
CA GLU A 92 -9.97 5.43 1.56
C GLU A 92 -10.55 4.69 2.76
N HIS A 93 -9.80 3.75 3.34
CA HIS A 93 -10.33 2.83 4.35
C HIS A 93 -9.59 2.90 5.69
N ASP A 94 -8.28 3.17 5.69
CA ASP A 94 -7.48 3.12 6.90
C ASP A 94 -7.73 4.33 7.81
N ARG A 95 -7.72 4.07 9.12
CA ARG A 95 -7.91 5.08 10.18
C ARG A 95 -6.68 5.25 11.06
N GLU A 96 -5.67 4.44 10.83
CA GLU A 96 -4.43 4.36 11.59
C GLU A 96 -3.30 3.97 10.67
N VAL A 97 -2.08 4.33 11.07
CA VAL A 97 -0.88 4.06 10.29
C VAL A 97 0.06 3.22 11.15
N THR A 98 0.52 2.10 10.62
CA THR A 98 1.61 1.33 11.23
C THR A 98 2.87 1.57 10.43
N LEU A 99 3.88 2.15 11.08
CA LEU A 99 5.17 2.44 10.47
C LEU A 99 5.99 1.17 10.31
N PHE A 100 6.56 0.98 9.13
CA PHE A 100 7.19 -0.27 8.71
C PHE A 100 8.52 -0.54 9.44
N HIS A 101 9.36 0.47 9.68
CA HIS A 101 10.66 0.27 10.32
C HIS A 101 10.58 0.41 11.84
N SER A 102 9.96 1.47 12.33
CA SER A 102 9.82 1.69 13.77
C SER A 102 8.79 0.78 14.44
N GLN A 103 7.92 0.12 13.65
CA GLN A 103 6.79 -0.67 14.14
C GLN A 103 5.84 0.13 15.04
N ARG A 104 5.91 1.47 14.97
CA ARG A 104 5.05 2.37 15.73
C ARG A 104 3.69 2.44 15.06
N ARG A 105 2.64 2.21 15.83
CA ARG A 105 1.26 2.45 15.42
C ARG A 105 0.83 3.86 15.81
N ILE A 106 0.32 4.62 14.85
CA ILE A 106 -0.15 5.99 14.98
C ILE A 106 -1.66 5.98 14.78
N THR A 107 -2.39 6.40 15.80
CA THR A 107 -3.85 6.48 15.80
C THR A 107 -4.29 7.93 16.02
N PRO A 108 -5.55 8.28 15.76
CA PRO A 108 -6.05 9.62 16.05
C PRO A 108 -5.77 10.01 17.52
N GLY A 109 -5.13 11.17 17.72
CA GLY A 109 -4.78 11.69 19.05
C GLY A 109 -3.60 10.99 19.74
N SER A 110 -2.87 10.06 19.10
CA SER A 110 -1.75 9.36 19.73
C SER A 110 -0.42 10.12 19.70
N LEU A 111 -0.33 11.21 18.93
CA LEU A 111 0.87 12.01 18.80
C LEU A 111 0.78 13.25 19.67
N SER A 112 1.88 13.56 20.36
CA SER A 112 2.05 14.78 21.16
C SER A 112 2.54 15.98 20.34
N SER A 113 3.03 15.74 19.13
CA SER A 113 3.55 16.73 18.19
C SER A 113 2.58 17.02 17.04
N GLU A 114 2.79 18.15 16.37
CA GLU A 114 2.08 18.49 15.13
C GLU A 114 2.42 17.52 14.00
N VAL A 115 1.44 17.32 13.11
CA VAL A 115 1.55 16.46 11.93
C VAL A 115 1.45 17.31 10.67
N VAL A 116 2.38 17.09 9.74
CA VAL A 116 2.32 17.65 8.39
C VAL A 116 1.88 16.55 7.43
N VAL A 117 0.91 16.83 6.57
CA VAL A 117 0.46 15.90 5.53
C VAL A 117 0.63 16.54 4.16
N ILE A 118 1.26 15.80 3.26
CA ILE A 118 1.49 16.18 1.86
C ILE A 118 0.71 15.19 1.00
N GLY A 119 -0.33 15.69 0.32
CA GLY A 119 -1.10 14.93 -0.66
C GLY A 119 -0.91 15.52 -2.06
N ASN A 120 0.17 15.14 -2.74
CA ASN A 120 0.45 15.61 -4.10
C ASN A 120 -0.15 14.62 -5.11
N TYR A 121 -1.13 15.05 -5.91
CA TYR A 121 -1.90 14.24 -6.88
C TYR A 121 -2.73 13.06 -6.32
N ILE A 122 -2.66 12.78 -5.00
CA ILE A 122 -3.42 11.66 -4.42
C ILE A 122 -4.93 11.85 -4.61
N PHE A 123 -5.44 13.06 -4.41
CA PHE A 123 -6.87 13.36 -4.50
C PHE A 123 -7.43 13.19 -5.93
N ASP A 124 -6.60 13.31 -6.97
CA ASP A 124 -7.00 13.07 -8.35
C ASP A 124 -7.14 11.56 -8.67
N SER A 125 -6.56 10.70 -7.81
CA SER A 125 -6.53 9.25 -8.00
C SER A 125 -7.50 8.50 -7.10
N LEU A 126 -8.05 9.16 -6.07
CA LEU A 126 -9.07 8.57 -5.19
C LEU A 126 -10.39 8.40 -5.94
N ARG A 127 -11.19 7.42 -5.51
CA ARG A 127 -12.52 7.21 -6.08
C ARG A 127 -13.36 8.46 -5.86
N CYS A 128 -14.10 8.82 -6.90
CA CYS A 128 -15.06 9.90 -6.86
C CYS A 128 -16.38 9.42 -7.45
N ASP A 129 -17.48 9.90 -6.88
CA ASP A 129 -18.81 9.68 -7.42
C ASP A 129 -19.05 10.63 -8.60
N HIS A 130 -19.72 10.12 -9.63
CA HIS A 130 -20.09 10.92 -10.80
C HIS A 130 -21.57 11.29 -10.70
N PHE A 131 -21.89 12.58 -10.75
CA PHE A 131 -23.27 13.06 -10.79
C PHE A 131 -23.52 13.99 -11.97
N ARG A 132 -24.72 13.91 -12.55
CA ARG A 132 -25.21 14.81 -13.60
C ARG A 132 -26.53 15.44 -13.16
N ILE A 133 -26.73 16.71 -13.52
CA ILE A 133 -28.05 17.36 -13.41
C ILE A 133 -28.72 17.33 -14.78
N LYS A 134 -29.92 16.75 -14.85
CA LYS A 134 -30.76 16.70 -16.06
C LYS A 134 -32.20 17.00 -15.70
N ASP A 135 -32.82 17.95 -16.41
CA ASP A 135 -34.22 18.37 -16.19
C ASP A 135 -34.54 18.71 -14.72
N GLY A 136 -33.60 19.36 -14.04
CA GLY A 136 -33.72 19.74 -12.62
C GLY A 136 -33.57 18.58 -11.64
N ARG A 137 -33.18 17.38 -12.10
CA ARG A 137 -32.98 16.18 -11.26
C ARG A 137 -31.49 15.82 -11.20
N LEU A 138 -31.04 15.45 -10.01
CA LEU A 138 -29.71 14.86 -9.80
C LEU A 138 -29.77 13.38 -10.18
N GLU A 139 -28.89 12.95 -11.07
CA GLU A 139 -28.75 11.58 -11.54
C GLU A 139 -27.32 11.08 -11.23
N GLU A 140 -27.20 9.89 -10.66
CA GLU A 140 -25.92 9.22 -10.43
C GLU A 140 -25.43 8.55 -11.72
N GLY A 141 -24.15 8.73 -12.05
CA GLY A 141 -23.48 8.10 -13.16
C GLY A 141 -23.02 6.69 -12.79
N LEU A 142 -23.71 5.68 -13.30
CA LEU A 142 -23.35 4.27 -13.12
C LEU A 142 -22.63 3.72 -14.36
N ILE A 143 -21.73 2.77 -14.14
CA ILE A 143 -21.04 2.05 -15.21
C ILE A 143 -21.83 0.77 -15.54
N THR A 144 -22.05 0.51 -16.83
CA THR A 144 -22.69 -0.73 -17.30
C THR A 144 -21.83 -1.41 -18.35
N VAL A 145 -21.62 -2.71 -18.20
CA VAL A 145 -20.93 -3.54 -19.20
C VAL A 145 -21.96 -4.02 -20.22
N VAL A 146 -21.69 -3.82 -21.51
CA VAL A 146 -22.57 -4.25 -22.59
C VAL A 146 -21.78 -5.17 -23.53
N CYS A 147 -22.30 -6.37 -23.77
CA CYS A 147 -21.80 -7.27 -24.81
C CYS A 147 -22.73 -7.21 -26.02
N PRO A 148 -22.26 -6.76 -27.21
CA PRO A 148 -23.06 -6.81 -28.42
C PRO A 148 -23.49 -8.25 -28.72
N MET A 149 -24.78 -8.47 -28.95
CA MET A 149 -25.36 -9.81 -29.20
C MET A 149 -24.75 -10.59 -30.38
N LYS A 150 -24.05 -9.92 -31.30
CA LYS A 150 -23.33 -10.58 -32.41
C LYS A 150 -22.08 -11.33 -31.90
N ASP A 151 -21.40 -10.78 -30.91
CA ASP A 151 -20.18 -11.34 -30.32
C ASP A 151 -20.52 -12.36 -29.24
N ALA A 152 -21.62 -12.16 -28.50
CA ALA A 152 -22.14 -13.15 -27.54
C ALA A 152 -22.48 -14.49 -28.20
N LYS A 153 -23.10 -14.49 -29.40
CA LYS A 153 -23.40 -15.73 -30.15
C LYS A 153 -22.15 -16.46 -30.64
N LYS A 154 -21.07 -15.73 -30.92
CA LYS A 154 -19.78 -16.31 -31.32
C LYS A 154 -19.06 -16.90 -30.10
N ALA A 155 -19.03 -16.18 -28.98
CA ALA A 155 -18.46 -16.64 -27.71
C ALA A 155 -19.22 -17.84 -27.12
N LEU A 156 -20.56 -17.87 -27.23
CA LEU A 156 -21.36 -19.04 -26.81
C LEU A 156 -21.08 -20.27 -27.69
N LYS A 157 -20.95 -20.10 -29.01
CA LYS A 157 -20.56 -21.20 -29.93
C LYS A 157 -19.12 -21.69 -29.71
N GLU A 158 -18.21 -20.81 -29.36
CA GLU A 158 -16.80 -21.15 -29.07
C GLU A 158 -16.62 -21.73 -27.65
N GLY A 159 -17.46 -21.33 -26.70
CA GLY A 159 -17.52 -21.89 -25.34
C GLY A 159 -18.14 -23.29 -25.28
N GLU A 160 -19.13 -23.60 -26.11
CA GLU A 160 -19.67 -24.96 -26.28
C GLU A 160 -18.63 -25.92 -26.88
N ALA A 161 -17.68 -25.44 -27.68
CA ALA A 161 -16.61 -26.25 -28.28
C ALA A 161 -15.47 -26.61 -27.29
N LEU A 162 -15.41 -25.98 -26.12
CA LEU A 162 -14.43 -26.29 -25.07
C LEU A 162 -14.94 -27.35 -24.08
N GLN A 163 -16.24 -27.64 -24.08
CA GLN A 163 -16.84 -28.69 -23.23
C GLN A 163 -16.53 -30.11 -23.74
N ASP A 164 -16.04 -30.26 -24.97
CA ASP A 164 -15.59 -31.55 -25.53
C ASP A 164 -14.13 -31.92 -25.14
N CYS A 165 -13.41 -31.06 -24.41
CA CYS A 165 -12.05 -31.35 -23.93
C CYS A 165 -11.97 -31.87 -22.48
N GLU A 166 -13.05 -31.82 -21.70
CA GLU A 166 -13.06 -32.39 -20.34
C GLU A 166 -13.32 -33.91 -20.32
N GLU A 167 -13.97 -34.49 -21.35
CA GLU A 167 -14.24 -35.94 -21.40
C GLU A 167 -13.03 -36.79 -21.87
N ALA A 168 -12.02 -36.19 -22.52
CA ALA A 168 -10.80 -36.91 -22.91
C ALA A 168 -9.77 -37.06 -21.76
N ALA A 169 -9.93 -36.32 -20.66
CA ALA A 169 -9.07 -36.44 -19.48
C ALA A 169 -9.59 -37.49 -18.46
N ALA A 170 -10.86 -37.89 -18.55
CA ALA A 170 -11.47 -38.86 -17.64
C ALA A 170 -11.35 -40.34 -18.10
N ALA A 171 -10.88 -40.60 -19.33
CA ALA A 171 -10.71 -41.96 -19.87
C ALA A 171 -9.28 -42.53 -19.72
N GLY A 172 -8.36 -41.82 -19.04
CA GLY A 172 -6.96 -42.21 -18.90
C GLY A 172 -6.62 -43.13 -17.72
N GLU A 173 -7.56 -43.39 -16.80
CA GLU A 173 -7.33 -44.25 -15.63
C GLU A 173 -8.26 -45.45 -15.63
N ASN A 174 -8.13 -46.35 -16.62
CA ASN A 174 -8.49 -47.76 -16.44
C ASN A 174 -7.94 -48.62 -17.58
N GLY A 175 -6.88 -49.37 -17.31
CA GLY A 175 -6.52 -50.55 -18.11
C GLY A 175 -5.02 -50.74 -18.33
N GLY A 176 -4.41 -51.60 -17.51
CA GLY A 176 -3.04 -52.06 -17.77
C GLY A 176 -2.46 -52.97 -16.70
N GLY A 177 -3.21 -53.99 -16.26
CA GLY A 177 -2.67 -55.05 -15.42
C GLY A 177 -1.92 -56.11 -16.23
N GLY A 178 -0.73 -56.48 -15.76
CA GLY A 178 -0.34 -57.88 -15.56
C GLY A 178 0.46 -58.64 -16.62
N GLY A 179 1.61 -59.18 -16.18
CA GLY A 179 2.26 -60.42 -16.67
C GLY A 179 3.28 -60.21 -17.81
N GLY A 180 4.51 -60.74 -17.80
CA GLY A 180 5.16 -61.73 -16.95
C GLY A 180 6.22 -62.49 -17.77
N GLY A 181 7.43 -62.68 -17.20
CA GLY A 181 8.26 -63.88 -17.42
C GLY A 181 9.34 -63.89 -18.52
N GLY A 182 10.60 -64.01 -18.10
CA GLY A 182 11.41 -65.21 -18.38
C GLY A 182 12.49 -65.19 -19.47
N GLY A 183 13.75 -65.05 -19.04
CA GLY A 183 14.84 -66.01 -19.34
C GLY A 183 15.65 -65.90 -20.64
N ALA A 184 16.92 -65.52 -20.51
CA ALA A 184 18.10 -66.36 -20.75
C ALA A 184 19.37 -65.64 -20.25
#